data_AF-A0A1F6MQW7-F1
#
_entry.id   AF-A0A1F6MQW7-F1
#
_cell.length_a   1.000
_cell.length_b   1.000
_cell.length_c   1.000
_cell.angle_alpha   90.00
_cell.angle_beta   90.00
_cell.angle_gamma   90.00
#
_symmetry.space_group_name_H-M   'P 1'
#
loop_
_entity.id
_entity.type
_entity.pdbx_description
1 polymer ?
#
loop_
_entity_poly.entity_id
_entity_poly.type
_entity_poly.pdbx_seq_one_letter_code
_entity_poly.pdbx_strand_id
1 'polypeptide(L)'
;MKGHPPHLPPESCRVDTHYRLRSLRWTVFLILISFLSGTAAALSVSAWITPAQVASIGYRQNAVGNGKDSLFQSTDPEFVRQTEQKIITVFDRRKKTNKLFYTDKALVGKAAMLSSDGWAVIFYPAYIVGEEKNWEAVDDKNLYYSFEKTAYDKVANLLYVKINGAGFRISSFADSRNLTSGQGLWAVGKDGWRRVSLGELALVESKTATPIWRPTRYFSLSSETTDGALLFNDSGELIGAVDTGQVVPAWLISGQIGSLLEKNTVKYNLVNWKGWMVNGVEWEGKKKNLNGFYVSEASGSAANKAVKVGDVIIKINGDAVLEQTLTEKIFIAPDEFKVTVWRNGEEIEAAVKKEIVKP
;
A
#
# COMPACT_ATOMS: atom_id res chain seq x y z
N MET A 1 -76.40 -32.10 -4.78
CA MET A 1 -76.54 -30.93 -3.88
C MET A 1 -77.34 -31.39 -2.66
N LYS A 2 -76.72 -31.50 -1.48
CA LYS A 2 -77.41 -31.90 -0.24
C LYS A 2 -77.99 -30.63 0.41
N GLY A 3 -79.31 -30.61 0.61
CA GLY A 3 -80.04 -29.47 1.17
C GLY A 3 -79.74 -29.29 2.66
N HIS A 4 -79.25 -28.11 3.02
CA HIS A 4 -79.08 -27.71 4.41
C HIS A 4 -80.42 -27.17 4.92
N PRO A 5 -81.01 -27.73 6.00
CA PRO A 5 -82.28 -27.24 6.54
C PRO A 5 -82.16 -25.76 6.98
N PRO A 6 -83.11 -24.88 6.61
CA PRO A 6 -82.99 -23.43 6.77
C PRO A 6 -83.03 -22.93 8.24
N HIS A 7 -83.21 -23.83 9.20
CA HIS A 7 -83.35 -23.51 10.63
C HIS A 7 -82.12 -23.92 11.46
N LEU A 8 -81.10 -24.53 10.86
CA LEU A 8 -79.84 -24.82 11.54
C LEU A 8 -78.83 -23.71 11.25
N PRO A 9 -78.06 -23.25 12.25
CA PRO A 9 -76.95 -22.33 12.01
C PRO A 9 -75.94 -23.00 11.05
N PRO A 10 -75.32 -22.22 10.14
CA PRO A 10 -74.39 -22.76 9.14
C PRO A 10 -73.23 -23.51 9.83
N GLU A 11 -72.68 -24.53 9.17
CA GLU A 11 -71.53 -25.30 9.67
C GLU A 11 -70.41 -24.35 10.09
N SER A 12 -70.22 -24.17 11.41
CA SER A 12 -69.17 -23.33 11.94
C SER A 12 -67.85 -24.08 11.77
N CYS A 13 -66.93 -23.49 10.99
CA CYS A 13 -65.57 -24.01 10.94
C CYS A 13 -65.01 -24.10 12.37
N ARG A 14 -64.54 -25.29 12.76
CA ARG A 14 -63.87 -25.49 14.06
C ARG A 14 -62.76 -24.45 14.20
N VAL A 15 -62.98 -23.53 15.15
CA VAL A 15 -62.13 -22.36 15.37
C VAL A 15 -60.69 -22.76 15.70
N ASP A 16 -60.51 -23.85 16.45
CA ASP A 16 -59.20 -24.42 16.78
C ASP A 16 -58.41 -24.85 15.54
N THR A 17 -59.08 -25.47 14.57
CA THR A 17 -58.44 -25.92 13.33
C THR A 17 -58.00 -24.72 12.49
N HIS A 18 -58.81 -23.65 12.45
CA HIS A 18 -58.47 -22.41 11.76
C HIS A 18 -57.24 -21.71 12.37
N TYR A 19 -57.16 -21.63 13.71
CA TYR A 19 -55.98 -21.06 14.38
C TYR A 19 -54.72 -21.91 14.16
N ARG A 20 -54.83 -23.25 14.21
CA ARG A 20 -53.70 -24.16 13.92
C ARG A 20 -53.22 -24.06 12.48
N LEU A 21 -54.11 -23.95 11.49
CA LEU A 21 -53.70 -23.74 10.09
C LEU A 21 -53.07 -22.35 9.88
N ARG A 22 -53.54 -21.32 10.58
CA ARG A 22 -52.95 -19.98 10.51
C ARG A 22 -51.54 -19.97 11.09
N SER A 23 -51.31 -20.61 12.24
CA SER A 23 -49.97 -20.69 12.83
C SER A 23 -49.02 -21.56 12.01
N LEU A 24 -49.49 -22.67 11.43
CA LEU A 24 -48.69 -23.55 10.57
C LEU A 24 -48.07 -22.81 9.38
N ARG A 25 -48.83 -21.91 8.75
CA ARG A 25 -48.33 -21.10 7.63
C ARG A 25 -47.16 -20.20 8.05
N TRP A 26 -47.24 -19.61 9.23
CA TRP A 26 -46.15 -18.80 9.79
C TRP A 26 -44.94 -19.64 10.20
N THR A 27 -45.17 -20.82 10.79
CA THR A 27 -44.08 -21.74 11.15
C THR A 27 -43.30 -22.21 9.92
N VAL A 28 -44.00 -22.63 8.86
CA VAL A 28 -43.36 -23.04 7.59
C VAL A 28 -42.58 -21.89 6.97
N PHE A 29 -43.12 -20.68 6.99
CA PHE A 29 -42.44 -19.49 6.49
C PHE A 29 -41.14 -19.19 7.27
N LEU A 30 -41.18 -19.27 8.60
CA LEU A 30 -39.99 -19.07 9.45
C LEU A 30 -38.92 -20.15 9.24
N ILE A 31 -39.32 -21.41 9.04
CA ILE A 31 -38.41 -22.50 8.71
C ILE A 31 -37.69 -22.22 7.39
N LEU A 32 -38.42 -21.77 6.36
CA LEU A 32 -37.85 -21.42 5.06
C LEU A 32 -36.83 -20.29 5.16
N ILE A 33 -37.15 -19.22 5.90
CA ILE A 33 -36.23 -18.10 6.12
C ILE A 33 -34.98 -18.56 6.87
N SER A 34 -35.14 -19.39 7.91
CA SER A 34 -34.03 -19.89 8.71
C SER A 34 -33.10 -20.77 7.87
N PHE A 35 -33.66 -21.60 6.99
CA PHE A 35 -32.89 -22.42 6.06
C PHE A 35 -32.14 -21.58 5.02
N LEU A 36 -32.78 -20.57 4.44
CA LEU A 36 -32.15 -19.63 3.51
C LEU A 36 -31.01 -18.83 4.17
N SER A 37 -31.22 -18.37 5.41
CA SER A 37 -30.20 -17.66 6.17
C SER A 37 -29.01 -18.57 6.50
N GLY A 38 -29.27 -19.79 6.97
CA GLY A 38 -28.23 -20.78 7.29
C GLY A 38 -27.40 -21.19 6.07
N THR A 39 -28.05 -21.38 4.91
CA THR A 39 -27.35 -21.70 3.66
C THR A 39 -26.52 -20.52 3.14
N ALA A 40 -27.04 -19.29 3.20
CA ALA A 40 -26.28 -18.09 2.84
C ALA A 40 -25.06 -17.88 3.74
N ALA A 41 -25.21 -18.12 5.06
CA ALA A 41 -24.11 -18.06 6.01
C ALA A 41 -23.05 -19.14 5.72
N ALA A 42 -23.47 -20.38 5.47
CA ALA A 42 -22.56 -21.48 5.14
C ALA A 42 -21.78 -21.22 3.83
N LEU A 43 -22.43 -20.68 2.79
CA LEU A 43 -21.76 -20.28 1.55
C LEU A 43 -20.81 -19.09 1.73
N SER A 44 -21.16 -18.15 2.61
CA SER A 44 -20.26 -17.03 2.94
C SER A 44 -19.02 -17.52 3.69
N VAL A 45 -19.20 -18.43 4.65
CA VAL A 45 -18.08 -19.07 5.35
C VAL A 45 -17.23 -19.87 4.36
N SER A 46 -17.84 -20.61 3.43
CA SER A 46 -17.06 -21.42 2.50
C SER A 46 -16.24 -20.58 1.51
N ALA A 47 -16.81 -19.47 1.03
CA ALA A 47 -16.14 -18.56 0.10
C ALA A 47 -15.01 -17.73 0.73
N TRP A 48 -15.06 -17.49 2.05
CA TRP A 48 -14.16 -16.54 2.71
C TRP A 48 -13.28 -17.13 3.82
N ILE A 49 -13.69 -18.26 4.44
CA ILE A 49 -13.05 -18.82 5.63
C ILE A 49 -12.40 -20.19 5.35
N THR A 50 -12.96 -21.07 4.52
CA THR A 50 -12.29 -22.37 4.25
C THR A 50 -11.01 -22.18 3.44
N PRO A 51 -9.86 -22.68 3.92
CA PRO A 51 -8.65 -22.73 3.12
C PRO A 51 -8.83 -23.71 1.96
N ALA A 52 -8.48 -23.29 0.75
CA ALA A 52 -8.37 -24.21 -0.38
C ALA A 52 -7.31 -25.27 -0.06
N GLN A 53 -7.57 -26.53 -0.43
CA GLN A 53 -6.58 -27.59 -0.32
C GLN A 53 -5.36 -27.20 -1.16
N VAL A 54 -4.27 -26.87 -0.48
CA VAL A 54 -3.03 -26.41 -1.09
C VAL A 54 -2.44 -27.55 -1.90
N ALA A 55 -2.43 -27.44 -3.23
CA ALA A 55 -1.47 -28.17 -4.03
C ALA A 55 -0.09 -27.67 -3.58
N SER A 56 0.75 -28.58 -3.07
CA SER A 56 2.07 -28.26 -2.52
C SER A 56 2.87 -27.39 -3.49
N ILE A 57 2.95 -26.09 -3.20
CA ILE A 57 3.83 -25.16 -3.90
C ILE A 57 5.25 -25.55 -3.48
N GLY A 58 6.06 -26.05 -4.43
CA GLY A 58 7.44 -26.42 -4.18
C GLY A 58 8.28 -25.19 -3.87
N TYR A 59 8.52 -24.90 -2.59
CA TYR A 59 9.47 -23.89 -2.15
C TYR A 59 10.89 -24.35 -2.50
N ARG A 60 11.57 -23.67 -3.43
CA ARG A 60 13.00 -23.90 -3.66
C ARG A 60 13.80 -23.19 -2.56
N GLN A 61 14.18 -23.95 -1.54
CA GLN A 61 15.22 -23.53 -0.59
C GLN A 61 16.59 -23.78 -1.23
N ASN A 62 17.25 -22.73 -1.72
CA ASN A 62 18.67 -22.80 -2.01
C ASN A 62 19.42 -22.67 -0.69
N ALA A 63 19.70 -23.81 -0.04
CA ALA A 63 20.64 -23.87 1.07
C ALA A 63 22.05 -23.63 0.52
N VAL A 64 22.52 -22.38 0.59
CA VAL A 64 23.94 -22.06 0.41
C VAL A 64 24.64 -22.42 1.72
N GLY A 65 25.54 -23.39 1.65
CA GLY A 65 26.26 -23.91 2.79
C GLY A 65 27.27 -22.92 3.37
N ASN A 66 27.17 -22.67 4.68
CA ASN A 66 28.18 -23.08 5.66
C ASN A 66 27.63 -22.85 7.06
N GLY A 67 27.89 -23.79 7.98
CA GLY A 67 27.22 -23.91 9.26
C GLY A 67 27.23 -22.63 10.11
N LYS A 68 26.04 -22.03 10.27
CA LYS A 68 25.51 -21.32 11.46
C LYS A 68 24.12 -20.69 11.26
N ASP A 69 23.49 -20.84 10.10
CA ASP A 69 22.16 -20.29 9.83
C ASP A 69 21.10 -21.40 9.71
N SER A 70 20.65 -21.92 10.84
CA SER A 70 19.55 -22.89 10.90
C SER A 70 18.34 -22.32 11.63
N LEU A 71 17.73 -21.24 11.11
CA LEU A 71 16.39 -20.77 11.52
C LEU A 71 15.66 -20.03 10.37
N PHE A 72 15.72 -20.51 9.14
CA PHE A 72 14.77 -20.04 8.11
C PHE A 72 13.45 -20.79 8.28
N GLN A 73 12.59 -20.24 9.13
CA GLN A 73 11.20 -20.64 9.30
C GLN A 73 10.55 -20.76 7.91
N SER A 74 9.96 -21.92 7.63
CA SER A 74 9.06 -22.09 6.48
C SER A 74 8.07 -20.93 6.47
N THR A 75 7.95 -20.23 5.36
CA THR A 75 7.01 -19.12 5.20
C THR A 75 5.63 -19.57 5.69
N ASP A 76 5.06 -18.85 6.66
CA ASP A 76 3.73 -19.17 7.18
C ASP A 76 2.76 -19.18 6.00
N PRO A 77 2.18 -20.35 5.63
CA PRO A 77 1.33 -20.46 4.46
C PRO A 77 0.12 -19.53 4.52
N GLU A 78 -0.37 -19.23 5.72
CA GLU A 78 -1.51 -18.33 5.89
C GLU A 78 -1.12 -16.87 5.64
N PHE A 79 0.04 -16.45 6.14
CA PHE A 79 0.61 -15.12 5.83
C PHE A 79 0.77 -14.92 4.32
N VAL A 80 1.35 -15.90 3.63
CA VAL A 80 1.53 -15.87 2.17
C VAL A 80 0.20 -15.70 1.48
N ARG A 81 -0.76 -16.57 1.81
CA ARG A 81 -2.09 -16.57 1.19
C ARG A 81 -2.80 -15.23 1.40
N GLN A 82 -2.78 -14.69 2.61
CA GLN A 82 -3.42 -13.41 2.92
C GLN A 82 -2.75 -12.24 2.20
N THR A 83 -1.43 -12.29 2.03
CA THR A 83 -0.68 -11.22 1.37
C THR A 83 -0.78 -11.34 -0.16
N GLU A 84 -0.79 -12.55 -0.72
CA GLU A 84 -1.00 -12.79 -2.15
C GLU A 84 -2.35 -12.27 -2.64
N GLN A 85 -3.40 -12.34 -1.82
CA GLN A 85 -4.70 -11.74 -2.15
C GLN A 85 -4.65 -10.22 -2.33
N LYS A 86 -3.61 -9.55 -1.80
CA LYS A 86 -3.37 -8.11 -1.93
C LYS A 86 -2.41 -7.78 -3.07
N ILE A 87 -1.97 -8.78 -3.82
CA ILE A 87 -0.99 -8.66 -4.89
C ILE A 87 -1.60 -9.15 -6.21
N ILE A 88 -1.31 -8.44 -7.29
CA ILE A 88 -1.60 -8.89 -8.64
C ILE A 88 -0.31 -9.14 -9.39
N THR A 89 -0.24 -10.23 -10.13
CA THR A 89 0.91 -10.52 -11.00
C THR A 89 0.63 -10.01 -12.41
N VAL A 90 1.58 -9.30 -13.01
CA VAL A 90 1.43 -8.70 -14.34
C VAL A 90 2.33 -9.39 -15.35
N PHE A 91 1.73 -9.79 -16.47
CA PHE A 91 2.41 -10.48 -17.55
C PHE A 91 2.30 -9.72 -18.88
N ASP A 92 3.34 -9.81 -19.71
CA ASP A 92 3.35 -9.34 -21.09
C ASP A 92 2.86 -10.45 -22.04
N ARG A 93 1.70 -10.23 -22.65
CA ARG A 93 1.04 -11.18 -23.56
C ARG A 93 1.87 -11.51 -24.78
N ARG A 94 2.74 -10.59 -25.23
CA ARG A 94 3.59 -10.77 -26.42
C ARG A 94 4.67 -11.83 -26.18
N LYS A 95 5.02 -12.06 -24.91
CA LYS A 95 6.08 -12.98 -24.49
C LYS A 95 5.55 -14.36 -24.09
N LYS A 96 4.26 -14.64 -24.34
CA LYS A 96 3.68 -15.98 -24.15
C LYS A 96 4.32 -16.98 -25.11
N THR A 97 4.74 -18.13 -24.59
CA THR A 97 5.18 -19.24 -25.43
C THR A 97 3.96 -19.97 -25.97
N ASN A 98 3.89 -20.19 -27.28
CA ASN A 98 2.74 -20.79 -27.98
C ASN A 98 1.39 -20.10 -27.69
N LYS A 99 1.39 -18.82 -27.33
CA LYS A 99 0.21 -18.04 -26.92
C LYS A 99 -0.55 -18.56 -25.69
N LEU A 100 -0.04 -19.60 -25.02
CA LEU A 100 -0.70 -20.29 -23.92
C LEU A 100 0.11 -20.23 -22.61
N PHE A 101 1.44 -20.30 -22.70
CA PHE A 101 2.28 -20.47 -21.52
C PHE A 101 2.98 -19.18 -21.12
N TYR A 102 2.85 -18.82 -19.85
CA TYR A 102 3.67 -17.81 -19.20
C TYR A 102 5.01 -18.42 -18.83
N THR A 103 6.07 -17.71 -19.17
CA THR A 103 7.43 -18.01 -18.72
C THR A 103 7.93 -16.83 -17.91
N ASP A 104 9.03 -16.98 -17.19
CA ASP A 104 9.64 -15.89 -16.41
C ASP A 104 9.94 -14.65 -17.27
N LYS A 105 10.15 -14.83 -18.58
CA LYS A 105 10.34 -13.74 -19.54
C LYS A 105 9.08 -12.89 -19.74
N ALA A 106 7.90 -13.48 -19.59
CA ALA A 106 6.63 -12.79 -19.69
C ALA A 106 6.28 -12.01 -18.42
N LEU A 107 6.89 -12.35 -17.27
CA LEU A 107 6.63 -11.65 -16.02
C LEU A 107 7.17 -10.22 -16.06
N VAL A 108 6.25 -9.25 -16.01
CA VAL A 108 6.58 -7.82 -15.90
C VAL A 108 6.97 -7.53 -14.45
N GLY A 109 6.10 -7.90 -13.51
CA GLY A 109 6.31 -7.67 -12.09
C GLY A 109 5.09 -8.05 -11.25
N LYS A 110 5.19 -7.80 -9.95
CA LYS A 110 4.08 -7.94 -8.98
C LYS A 110 3.63 -6.56 -8.53
N ALA A 111 2.33 -6.39 -8.42
CA ALA A 111 1.66 -5.14 -8.12
C ALA A 111 0.99 -5.21 -6.75
N ALA A 112 1.22 -4.23 -5.89
CA ALA A 112 0.47 -4.10 -4.64
C ALA A 112 -0.87 -3.41 -4.93
N MET A 113 -1.98 -4.00 -4.48
CA MET A 113 -3.30 -3.40 -4.62
C MET A 113 -3.46 -2.21 -3.68
N LEU A 114 -3.92 -1.08 -4.23
CA LEU A 114 -4.13 0.18 -3.51
C LEU A 114 -5.60 0.46 -3.21
N SER A 115 -6.50 -0.03 -4.05
CA SER A 115 -7.94 0.20 -3.92
C SER A 115 -8.77 -1.01 -4.33
N SER A 116 -9.97 -1.13 -3.74
CA SER A 116 -10.90 -2.23 -4.03
C SER A 116 -11.50 -2.16 -5.43
N ASP A 117 -11.44 -0.99 -6.07
CA ASP A 117 -11.90 -0.77 -7.45
C ASP A 117 -10.79 -1.04 -8.48
N GLY A 118 -9.56 -1.39 -8.08
CA GLY A 118 -8.54 -1.93 -8.98
C GLY A 118 -7.33 -1.04 -9.27
N TRP A 119 -7.07 0.02 -8.50
CA TRP A 119 -5.75 0.67 -8.57
C TRP A 119 -4.71 -0.22 -7.90
N ALA A 120 -3.58 -0.36 -8.57
CA ALA A 120 -2.41 -1.09 -8.08
C ALA A 120 -1.13 -0.31 -8.41
N VAL A 121 -0.04 -0.61 -7.70
CA VAL A 121 1.28 -0.02 -7.95
C VAL A 121 2.30 -1.11 -8.22
N ILE A 122 3.15 -0.85 -9.20
CA ILE A 122 4.30 -1.66 -9.58
C ILE A 122 5.53 -0.76 -9.53
N PHE A 123 6.64 -1.28 -9.01
CA PHE A 123 7.94 -0.67 -9.28
C PHE A 123 8.45 -1.16 -10.65
N TYR A 124 8.50 -0.26 -11.64
CA TYR A 124 8.89 -0.60 -13.01
C TYR A 124 9.59 0.60 -13.68
N PRO A 125 10.90 0.78 -13.43
CA PRO A 125 11.66 1.92 -13.96
C PRO A 125 11.78 1.91 -15.49
N ALA A 126 11.67 0.73 -16.12
CA ALA A 126 11.80 0.58 -17.56
C ALA A 126 10.49 0.87 -18.33
N TYR A 127 9.51 1.52 -17.71
CA TYR A 127 8.19 1.72 -18.31
C TYR A 127 8.22 2.57 -19.58
N ILE A 128 7.55 2.08 -20.62
CA ILE A 128 7.30 2.78 -21.87
C ILE A 128 5.80 2.95 -22.05
N VAL A 129 5.34 4.20 -22.13
CA VAL A 129 3.92 4.53 -22.30
C VAL A 129 3.29 3.75 -23.46
N GLY A 130 2.17 3.08 -23.21
CA GLY A 130 1.40 2.32 -24.18
C GLY A 130 1.73 0.82 -24.20
N GLU A 131 2.79 0.38 -23.53
CA GLU A 131 3.13 -1.04 -23.46
C GLU A 131 2.14 -1.86 -22.61
N GLU A 132 1.48 -1.22 -21.64
CA GLU A 132 0.48 -1.81 -20.74
C GLU A 132 -0.70 -2.44 -21.49
N LYS A 133 -0.96 -1.97 -22.71
CA LYS A 133 -2.01 -2.51 -23.59
C LYS A 133 -1.74 -3.95 -24.00
N ASN A 134 -0.46 -4.36 -23.93
CA ASN A 134 -0.02 -5.72 -24.20
C ASN A 134 0.08 -6.55 -22.93
N TRP A 135 -0.27 -6.00 -21.77
CA TRP A 135 -0.19 -6.70 -20.50
C TRP A 135 -1.53 -7.28 -20.08
N GLU A 136 -1.48 -8.25 -19.18
CA GLU A 136 -2.63 -8.74 -18.43
C GLU A 136 -2.28 -8.90 -16.95
N ALA A 137 -3.25 -8.62 -16.11
CA ALA A 137 -3.17 -8.82 -14.67
C ALA A 137 -3.77 -10.18 -14.31
N VAL A 138 -3.15 -10.87 -13.34
CA VAL A 138 -3.59 -12.16 -12.82
C VAL A 138 -3.63 -12.09 -11.30
N ASP A 139 -4.77 -12.42 -10.70
CA ASP A 139 -4.96 -12.46 -9.25
C ASP A 139 -4.54 -13.81 -8.62
N ASP A 140 -4.69 -13.94 -7.30
CA ASP A 140 -4.42 -15.16 -6.55
C ASP A 140 -5.32 -16.35 -6.94
N LYS A 141 -6.45 -16.07 -7.61
CA LYS A 141 -7.43 -17.05 -8.09
C LYS A 141 -7.22 -17.42 -9.56
N ASN A 142 -6.15 -16.92 -10.18
CA ASN A 142 -5.84 -17.09 -11.60
C ASN A 142 -6.88 -16.50 -12.56
N LEU A 143 -7.62 -15.49 -12.13
CA LEU A 143 -8.51 -14.70 -12.97
C LEU A 143 -7.71 -13.64 -13.71
N TYR A 144 -8.07 -13.44 -14.99
CA TYR A 144 -7.38 -12.52 -15.89
C TYR A 144 -8.11 -11.19 -15.99
N TYR A 145 -7.35 -10.10 -15.95
CA TYR A 145 -7.86 -8.74 -16.02
C TYR A 145 -7.08 -7.90 -17.03
N SER A 146 -7.77 -6.91 -17.60
CA SER A 146 -7.18 -5.92 -18.50
C SER A 146 -6.90 -4.61 -17.76
N PHE A 147 -6.06 -3.75 -18.34
CA PHE A 147 -5.77 -2.43 -17.80
C PHE A 147 -6.66 -1.36 -18.46
N GLU A 148 -7.19 -0.45 -17.65
CA GLU A 148 -8.02 0.69 -18.07
C GLU A 148 -7.17 1.97 -18.24
N LYS A 149 -6.32 2.25 -17.24
CA LYS A 149 -5.55 3.49 -17.14
C LYS A 149 -4.20 3.24 -16.50
N THR A 150 -3.27 4.17 -16.74
CA THR A 150 -1.96 4.20 -16.10
C THR A 150 -1.58 5.60 -15.69
N ALA A 151 -0.82 5.71 -14.62
CA ALA A 151 -0.14 6.93 -14.21
C ALA A 151 1.29 6.54 -13.82
N TYR A 152 2.27 7.09 -14.52
CA TYR A 152 3.67 6.77 -14.27
C TYR A 152 4.35 7.91 -13.50
N ASP A 153 4.90 7.54 -12.36
CA ASP A 153 5.74 8.38 -11.53
C ASP A 153 7.21 8.19 -11.90
N LYS A 154 7.74 9.13 -12.67
CA LYS A 154 9.14 9.13 -13.10
C LYS A 154 10.12 9.44 -11.97
N VAL A 155 9.67 10.06 -10.87
CA VAL A 155 10.55 10.47 -9.77
C VAL A 155 10.85 9.26 -8.89
N ALA A 156 9.81 8.49 -8.55
CA ALA A 156 9.93 7.30 -7.72
C ALA A 156 10.05 5.98 -8.51
N ASN A 157 10.00 6.04 -9.86
CA ASN A 157 9.95 4.88 -10.74
C ASN A 157 8.76 3.93 -10.46
N LEU A 158 7.64 4.51 -10.01
CA LEU A 158 6.42 3.79 -9.67
C LEU A 158 5.40 3.90 -10.80
N LEU A 159 4.92 2.75 -11.28
CA LEU A 159 3.85 2.67 -12.24
C LEU A 159 2.54 2.32 -11.53
N TYR A 160 1.60 3.26 -11.54
CA TYR A 160 0.25 3.03 -11.08
C TYR A 160 -0.59 2.55 -12.24
N VAL A 161 -1.30 1.45 -12.04
CA VAL A 161 -2.15 0.83 -13.05
C VAL A 161 -3.55 0.65 -12.51
N LYS A 162 -4.54 0.96 -13.34
CA LYS A 162 -5.96 0.72 -13.07
C LYS A 162 -6.37 -0.55 -13.78
N ILE A 163 -6.77 -1.54 -13.01
CA ILE A 163 -7.20 -2.85 -13.48
C ILE A 163 -8.72 -2.86 -13.59
N ASN A 164 -9.24 -3.40 -14.70
CA ASN A 164 -10.67 -3.53 -14.93
C ASN A 164 -11.23 -4.69 -14.09
N GLY A 165 -11.76 -4.37 -12.91
CA GLY A 165 -12.37 -5.31 -11.98
C GLY A 165 -12.81 -4.61 -10.69
N ALA A 166 -13.32 -5.38 -9.73
CA ALA A 166 -13.72 -4.86 -8.43
C ALA A 166 -13.63 -5.94 -7.34
N GLY A 167 -13.67 -5.52 -6.07
CA GLY A 167 -13.63 -6.41 -4.92
C GLY A 167 -12.22 -6.90 -4.56
N PHE A 168 -11.19 -6.19 -5.02
CA PHE A 168 -9.81 -6.51 -4.71
C PHE A 168 -9.49 -6.25 -3.23
N ARG A 169 -8.65 -7.08 -2.62
CA ARG A 169 -8.11 -6.80 -1.29
C ARG A 169 -6.97 -5.81 -1.41
N ILE A 170 -6.91 -4.85 -0.49
CA ILE A 170 -5.94 -3.76 -0.53
C ILE A 170 -4.76 -4.02 0.41
N SER A 171 -3.61 -3.46 0.06
CA SER A 171 -2.44 -3.40 0.92
C SER A 171 -2.56 -2.28 1.93
N SER A 172 -2.23 -2.57 3.19
CA SER A 172 -1.92 -1.56 4.20
C SER A 172 -0.46 -1.13 4.07
N PHE A 173 -0.10 0.03 4.62
CA PHE A 173 1.26 0.57 4.59
C PHE A 173 1.83 0.60 5.99
N ALA A 174 3.09 0.19 6.14
CA ALA A 174 3.77 0.28 7.41
C ALA A 174 4.21 1.71 7.71
N ASP A 175 4.26 2.05 9.00
CA ASP A 175 4.83 3.30 9.48
C ASP A 175 6.36 3.24 9.41
N SER A 176 6.97 4.18 8.69
CA SER A 176 8.42 4.27 8.50
C SER A 176 9.18 4.42 9.83
N ARG A 177 8.53 5.01 10.85
CA ARG A 177 9.11 5.25 12.18
C ARG A 177 9.33 3.96 12.97
N ASN A 178 8.61 2.91 12.61
CA ASN A 178 8.71 1.60 13.25
C ASN A 178 9.75 0.70 12.56
N LEU A 179 10.36 1.16 11.46
CA LEU A 179 11.37 0.40 10.75
C LEU A 179 12.70 0.46 11.49
N THR A 180 13.30 -0.71 11.70
CA THR A 180 14.56 -0.85 12.42
C THR A 180 15.56 -1.68 11.63
N SER A 181 16.83 -1.30 11.66
CA SER A 181 17.91 -2.09 11.05
C SER A 181 17.93 -3.49 11.66
N GLY A 182 18.09 -4.50 10.82
CA GLY A 182 18.05 -5.92 11.21
C GLY A 182 16.64 -6.51 11.26
N GLN A 183 15.57 -5.72 11.09
CA GLN A 183 14.21 -6.23 11.03
C GLN A 183 14.04 -7.21 9.87
N GLY A 184 13.50 -8.40 10.16
CA GLY A 184 13.14 -9.37 9.14
C GLY A 184 11.89 -8.93 8.37
N LEU A 185 11.95 -9.05 7.04
CA LEU A 185 10.91 -8.71 6.09
C LEU A 185 10.68 -9.86 5.11
N TRP A 186 9.52 -9.86 4.47
CA TRP A 186 9.21 -10.72 3.35
C TRP A 186 9.34 -9.95 2.03
N ALA A 187 10.18 -10.44 1.12
CA ALA A 187 10.24 -9.94 -0.24
C ALA A 187 9.50 -10.89 -1.18
N VAL A 188 8.68 -10.34 -2.08
CA VAL A 188 7.95 -11.09 -3.09
C VAL A 188 8.16 -10.45 -4.46
N GLY A 189 8.78 -11.20 -5.37
CA GLY A 189 9.17 -10.71 -6.69
C GLY A 189 9.16 -11.82 -7.74
N LYS A 190 10.12 -11.76 -8.67
CA LYS A 190 10.28 -12.76 -9.74
C LYS A 190 10.72 -14.12 -9.19
N ASP A 191 11.56 -14.11 -8.16
CA ASP A 191 12.07 -15.34 -7.52
C ASP A 191 11.07 -15.97 -6.54
N GLY A 192 9.85 -15.43 -6.45
CA GLY A 192 8.87 -15.81 -5.44
C GLY A 192 9.11 -15.14 -4.09
N TRP A 193 8.66 -15.82 -3.03
CA TRP A 193 8.75 -15.35 -1.64
C TRP A 193 10.10 -15.70 -1.03
N ARG A 194 10.73 -14.74 -0.36
CA ARG A 194 11.94 -14.94 0.45
C ARG A 194 11.94 -14.06 1.70
N ARG A 195 12.66 -14.50 2.73
CA ARG A 195 12.97 -13.67 3.88
C ARG A 195 14.19 -12.82 3.56
N VAL A 196 14.12 -11.53 3.87
CA VAL A 196 15.23 -10.57 3.77
C VAL A 196 15.29 -9.81 5.08
N SER A 197 16.44 -9.23 5.43
CA SER A 197 16.51 -8.31 6.57
C SER A 197 16.79 -6.90 6.09
N LEU A 198 16.13 -5.93 6.71
CA LEU A 198 16.38 -4.51 6.50
C LEU A 198 17.81 -4.21 6.96
N GLY A 199 18.62 -3.63 6.08
CA GLY A 199 19.99 -3.25 6.37
C GLY A 199 20.05 -1.92 7.12
N GLU A 200 21.24 -1.32 7.13
CA GLU A 200 21.42 0.00 7.73
C GLU A 200 20.81 1.11 6.87
N LEU A 201 20.40 2.17 7.56
CA LEU A 201 19.91 3.40 6.94
C LEU A 201 21.11 4.23 6.43
N ALA A 202 21.42 4.09 5.15
CA ALA A 202 22.54 4.77 4.51
C ALA A 202 22.19 6.22 4.17
N LEU A 203 23.14 7.12 4.39
CA LEU A 203 23.07 8.51 3.95
C LEU A 203 23.58 8.63 2.51
N VAL A 204 22.77 9.25 1.65
CA VAL A 204 23.20 9.70 0.33
C VAL A 204 23.83 11.08 0.51
N GLU A 205 25.15 11.11 0.60
CA GLU A 205 25.89 12.37 0.73
C GLU A 205 25.70 13.23 -0.53
N SER A 206 25.37 14.50 -0.30
CA SER A 206 25.31 15.52 -1.34
C SER A 206 26.27 16.65 -0.99
N LYS A 207 27.14 16.99 -1.94
CA LYS A 207 28.07 18.14 -1.81
C LYS A 207 27.36 19.49 -2.00
N THR A 208 26.11 19.48 -2.46
CA THR A 208 25.29 20.67 -2.75
C THR A 208 24.01 20.65 -1.93
N ALA A 209 23.35 21.82 -1.83
CA ALA A 209 22.06 21.95 -1.16
C ALA A 209 21.03 21.00 -1.78
N THR A 210 20.44 20.14 -0.94
CA THR A 210 19.45 19.15 -1.40
C THR A 210 18.04 19.71 -1.29
N PRO A 211 17.17 19.49 -2.28
CA PRO A 211 15.74 19.77 -2.13
C PRO A 211 15.17 19.04 -0.93
N ILE A 212 14.37 19.70 -0.10
CA ILE A 212 13.82 19.14 1.15
C ILE A 212 12.94 17.89 0.91
N TRP A 213 12.35 17.81 -0.29
CA TRP A 213 11.50 16.71 -0.72
C TRP A 213 12.28 15.53 -1.33
N ARG A 214 13.59 15.64 -1.50
CA ARG A 214 14.42 14.53 -1.97
C ARG A 214 14.88 13.70 -0.78
N PRO A 215 14.59 12.39 -0.72
CA PRO A 215 15.07 11.57 0.39
C PRO A 215 16.61 11.54 0.38
N THR A 216 17.21 11.77 1.54
CA THR A 216 18.65 11.69 1.74
C THR A 216 19.08 10.38 2.37
N ARG A 217 18.12 9.57 2.84
CA ARG A 217 18.40 8.30 3.51
C ARG A 217 17.53 7.19 2.96
N TYR A 218 18.16 6.03 2.75
CA TYR A 218 17.50 4.83 2.25
C TYR A 218 17.96 3.64 3.07
N PHE A 219 17.02 2.73 3.35
CA PHE A 219 17.39 1.45 3.90
C PHE A 219 17.99 0.58 2.81
N SER A 220 19.15 0.00 3.09
CA SER A 220 19.71 -1.10 2.30
C SER A 220 18.98 -2.40 2.63
N LEU A 221 19.19 -3.43 1.80
CA LEU A 221 18.81 -4.81 2.12
C LEU A 221 20.06 -5.64 2.37
N SER A 222 20.00 -6.50 3.39
CA SER A 222 21.11 -7.39 3.78
C SER A 222 21.42 -8.49 2.77
N SER A 223 20.49 -8.81 1.88
CA SER A 223 20.58 -9.89 0.91
C SER A 223 20.16 -9.42 -0.47
N GLU A 224 20.86 -9.90 -1.51
CA GLU A 224 20.51 -9.62 -2.90
C GLU A 224 19.03 -9.97 -3.16
N THR A 225 18.30 -8.98 -3.66
CA THR A 225 16.88 -9.08 -3.98
C THR A 225 16.63 -8.50 -5.35
N THR A 226 15.79 -9.17 -6.14
CA THR A 226 15.40 -8.70 -7.46
C THR A 226 14.71 -7.35 -7.36
N ASP A 227 15.14 -6.42 -8.20
CA ASP A 227 14.46 -5.15 -8.39
C ASP A 227 12.99 -5.34 -8.74
N GLY A 228 12.15 -4.48 -8.17
CA GLY A 228 10.69 -4.57 -8.27
C GLY A 228 10.04 -5.60 -7.37
N ALA A 229 10.79 -6.31 -6.52
CA ALA A 229 10.18 -7.08 -5.45
C ALA A 229 9.47 -6.15 -4.45
N LEU A 230 8.27 -6.54 -4.01
CA LEU A 230 7.53 -5.85 -2.96
C LEU A 230 7.99 -6.35 -1.60
N LEU A 231 8.09 -5.46 -0.62
CA LEU A 231 8.54 -5.76 0.73
C LEU A 231 7.37 -5.63 1.72
N PHE A 232 7.18 -6.65 2.56
CA PHE A 232 6.15 -6.70 3.59
C PHE A 232 6.76 -7.00 4.95
N ASN A 233 6.19 -6.42 6.02
CA ASN A 233 6.50 -6.84 7.37
C ASN A 233 5.69 -8.10 7.76
N ASP A 234 5.90 -8.60 8.99
CA ASP A 234 5.20 -9.78 9.51
C ASP A 234 3.69 -9.58 9.69
N SER A 235 3.23 -8.33 9.72
CA SER A 235 1.80 -7.99 9.75
C SER A 235 1.16 -7.94 8.36
N GLY A 236 1.94 -8.14 7.29
CA GLY A 236 1.45 -8.08 5.91
C GLY A 236 1.19 -6.66 5.44
N GLU A 237 1.85 -5.68 6.07
CA GLU A 237 1.85 -4.27 5.66
C GLU A 237 3.00 -4.03 4.69
N LEU A 238 2.73 -3.27 3.64
CA LEU A 238 3.71 -2.90 2.62
C LEU A 238 4.73 -1.91 3.19
N ILE A 239 6.01 -2.29 3.14
CA ILE A 239 7.15 -1.43 3.46
C ILE A 239 7.58 -0.61 2.25
N GLY A 240 7.47 -1.19 1.05
CA GLY A 240 7.96 -0.56 -0.17
C GLY A 240 8.27 -1.56 -1.28
N ALA A 241 9.14 -1.14 -2.20
CA ALA A 241 9.69 -1.98 -3.26
C ALA A 241 11.21 -1.93 -3.28
N VAL A 242 11.84 -2.88 -3.98
CA VAL A 242 13.29 -2.95 -4.12
C VAL A 242 13.77 -2.24 -5.38
N ASP A 243 14.76 -1.37 -5.23
CA ASP A 243 15.50 -0.73 -6.33
C ASP A 243 17.00 -0.82 -6.07
N THR A 244 17.72 -1.62 -6.85
CA THR A 244 19.18 -1.75 -6.80
C THR A 244 19.68 -2.04 -5.37
N GLY A 245 18.97 -2.93 -4.66
CA GLY A 245 19.27 -3.30 -3.26
C GLY A 245 18.86 -2.26 -2.21
N GLN A 246 18.20 -1.17 -2.59
CA GLN A 246 17.63 -0.16 -1.70
C GLN A 246 16.10 -0.31 -1.60
N VAL A 247 15.55 0.18 -0.49
CA VAL A 247 14.09 0.24 -0.30
C VAL A 247 13.55 1.55 -0.85
N VAL A 248 12.69 1.47 -1.86
CA VAL A 248 11.78 2.54 -2.27
C VAL A 248 10.58 2.52 -1.30
N PRO A 249 10.45 3.50 -0.41
CA PRO A 249 9.54 3.38 0.72
C PRO A 249 8.06 3.55 0.33
N ALA A 250 7.21 2.83 1.04
CA ALA A 250 5.75 2.81 0.85
C ALA A 250 5.08 4.18 1.05
N TRP A 251 5.68 5.10 1.80
CA TRP A 251 5.10 6.43 1.99
C TRP A 251 5.10 7.28 0.70
N LEU A 252 6.00 6.99 -0.26
CA LEU A 252 5.94 7.58 -1.60
C LEU A 252 4.69 7.12 -2.35
N ILE A 253 4.29 5.86 -2.13
CA ILE A 253 3.08 5.27 -2.71
C ILE A 253 1.86 5.89 -2.03
N SER A 254 1.81 5.88 -0.69
CA SER A 254 0.64 6.30 0.08
C SER A 254 0.31 7.79 -0.12
N GLY A 255 1.33 8.66 -0.21
CA GLY A 255 1.14 10.08 -0.46
C GLY A 255 0.49 10.41 -1.81
N GLN A 256 0.55 9.49 -2.79
CA GLN A 256 -0.02 9.71 -4.12
C GLN A 256 -1.47 9.21 -4.25
N ILE A 257 -1.96 8.39 -3.31
CA ILE A 257 -3.27 7.72 -3.40
C ILE A 257 -4.41 8.73 -3.59
N GLY A 258 -4.44 9.82 -2.81
CA GLY A 258 -5.51 10.82 -2.94
C GLY A 258 -5.59 11.41 -4.35
N SER A 259 -4.45 11.83 -4.91
CA SER A 259 -4.39 12.38 -6.27
C SER A 259 -4.72 11.34 -7.35
N LEU A 260 -4.30 10.09 -7.14
CA LEU A 260 -4.56 8.99 -8.05
C LEU A 260 -6.05 8.66 -8.11
N LEU A 261 -6.71 8.53 -6.96
CA LEU A 261 -8.13 8.18 -6.87
C LEU A 261 -9.05 9.32 -7.34
N GLU A 262 -8.70 10.57 -7.05
CA GLU A 262 -9.51 11.73 -7.45
C GLU A 262 -9.29 12.15 -8.92
N LYS A 263 -8.04 12.14 -9.38
CA LYS A 263 -7.62 12.82 -10.62
C LYS A 263 -7.00 11.87 -11.64
N ASN A 264 -6.88 10.57 -11.33
CA ASN A 264 -6.21 9.57 -12.17
C ASN A 264 -4.77 9.97 -12.57
N THR A 265 -4.10 10.78 -11.75
CA THR A 265 -2.76 11.31 -12.03
C THR A 265 -1.95 11.33 -10.75
N VAL A 266 -0.64 11.15 -10.87
CA VAL A 266 0.33 11.35 -9.80
C VAL A 266 0.68 12.83 -9.76
N LYS A 267 0.69 13.45 -8.57
CA LYS A 267 1.00 14.87 -8.41
C LYS A 267 2.07 15.09 -7.34
N TYR A 268 3.09 15.84 -7.71
CA TYR A 268 4.13 16.32 -6.81
C TYR A 268 3.87 17.78 -6.45
N ASN A 269 2.93 17.99 -5.53
CA ASN A 269 2.79 19.27 -4.84
C ASN A 269 3.86 19.31 -3.73
N LEU A 270 4.86 20.17 -3.86
CA LEU A 270 6.01 20.24 -2.95
C LEU A 270 6.33 21.70 -2.61
N VAL A 271 7.28 21.89 -1.70
CA VAL A 271 7.87 23.19 -1.40
C VAL A 271 9.25 23.29 -2.03
N ASN A 272 9.60 24.44 -2.61
CA ASN A 272 10.88 24.63 -3.29
C ASN A 272 11.94 25.21 -2.36
N TRP A 273 12.28 24.43 -1.33
CA TRP A 273 13.36 24.74 -0.39
C TRP A 273 14.52 23.78 -0.58
N LYS A 274 15.74 24.31 -0.52
CA LYS A 274 16.96 23.50 -0.50
C LYS A 274 17.83 23.84 0.68
N GLY A 275 18.61 22.87 1.12
CA GLY A 275 19.34 22.99 2.36
C GLY A 275 20.05 21.73 2.79
N TRP A 276 20.36 21.68 4.08
CA TRP A 276 21.04 20.56 4.73
C TRP A 276 20.45 20.30 6.10
N MET A 277 20.55 19.05 6.55
CA MET A 277 20.28 18.72 7.94
C MET A 277 21.40 19.26 8.82
N VAL A 278 21.01 19.91 9.91
CA VAL A 278 21.90 20.41 10.95
C VAL A 278 21.52 19.78 12.29
N ASN A 279 22.52 19.56 13.14
CA ASN A 279 22.36 18.97 14.48
C ASN A 279 22.72 19.94 15.61
N GLY A 280 23.05 21.18 15.26
CA GLY A 280 23.34 22.23 16.22
C GLY A 280 23.48 23.57 15.54
N VAL A 281 23.34 24.61 16.34
CA VAL A 281 23.61 25.99 15.96
C VAL A 281 24.55 26.61 16.99
N GLU A 282 25.50 27.42 16.55
CA GLU A 282 26.25 28.29 17.44
C GLU A 282 25.46 29.57 17.65
N TRP A 283 25.12 29.88 18.90
CA TRP A 283 24.39 31.08 19.27
C TRP A 283 25.05 31.71 20.48
N GLU A 284 25.37 33.01 20.39
CA GLU A 284 26.04 33.75 21.46
C GLU A 284 27.32 33.06 21.98
N GLY A 285 28.11 32.48 21.07
CA GLY A 285 29.36 31.78 21.40
C GLY A 285 29.17 30.45 22.13
N LYS A 286 27.95 29.91 22.17
CA LYS A 286 27.64 28.58 22.73
C LYS A 286 27.03 27.69 21.67
N LYS A 287 27.47 26.43 21.62
CA LYS A 287 26.82 25.39 20.83
C LYS A 287 25.49 25.02 21.49
N LYS A 288 24.39 25.21 20.76
CA LYS A 288 23.05 24.75 21.11
C LYS A 288 22.70 23.55 20.24
N ASN A 289 22.28 22.45 20.84
CA ASN A 289 21.78 21.30 20.08
C ASN A 289 20.45 21.68 19.43
N LEU A 290 20.38 21.50 18.10
CA LEU A 290 19.24 21.89 17.27
C LEU A 290 19.19 20.93 16.08
N ASN A 291 18.25 20.00 16.10
CA ASN A 291 18.03 19.08 14.98
C ASN A 291 16.98 19.69 14.05
N GLY A 292 17.35 19.94 12.80
CA GLY A 292 16.43 20.51 11.83
C GLY A 292 17.04 20.65 10.45
N PHE A 293 16.25 21.19 9.53
CA PHE A 293 16.67 21.45 8.16
C PHE A 293 17.00 22.93 7.97
N TYR A 294 18.28 23.24 7.77
CA TYR A 294 18.73 24.60 7.46
C TYR A 294 18.37 24.96 6.02
N VAL A 295 17.68 26.08 5.83
CA VAL A 295 17.21 26.56 4.53
C VAL A 295 18.25 27.48 3.90
N SER A 296 18.90 26.99 2.86
CA SER A 296 19.89 27.74 2.06
C SER A 296 19.28 28.45 0.84
N GLU A 297 18.22 27.87 0.28
CA GLU A 297 17.47 28.43 -0.84
C GLU A 297 15.99 28.29 -0.54
N ALA A 298 15.22 29.35 -0.75
CA ALA A 298 13.76 29.32 -0.65
C ALA A 298 13.13 30.11 -1.80
N SER A 299 12.26 29.46 -2.56
CA SER A 299 11.52 30.08 -3.66
C SER A 299 10.09 29.55 -3.76
N GLY A 300 9.23 30.22 -4.52
CA GLY A 300 7.81 29.91 -4.66
C GLY A 300 6.89 31.08 -4.31
N SER A 301 5.62 30.77 -4.04
CA SER A 301 4.58 31.72 -3.63
C SER A 301 4.92 32.47 -2.34
N ALA A 302 4.13 33.50 -2.04
CA ALA A 302 4.24 34.27 -0.81
C ALA A 302 4.14 33.39 0.46
N ALA A 303 3.34 32.31 0.44
CA ALA A 303 3.25 31.37 1.57
C ALA A 303 4.57 30.60 1.78
N ASN A 304 5.28 30.27 0.70
CA ASN A 304 6.61 29.65 0.77
C ASN A 304 7.73 30.62 1.19
N LYS A 305 7.49 31.95 1.10
CA LYS A 305 8.40 33.00 1.60
C LYS A 305 8.27 33.28 3.10
N ALA A 306 7.29 32.68 3.78
CA ALA A 306 7.20 32.76 5.24
C ALA A 306 8.42 32.11 5.92
N VAL A 307 8.92 31.03 5.29
CA VAL A 307 10.25 30.46 5.52
C VAL A 307 11.27 31.22 4.67
N LYS A 308 12.37 31.63 5.30
CA LYS A 308 13.42 32.46 4.71
C LYS A 308 14.75 31.70 4.67
N VAL A 309 15.63 32.15 3.79
CA VAL A 309 17.03 31.71 3.79
C VAL A 309 17.65 32.06 5.15
N GLY A 310 18.33 31.09 5.77
CA GLY A 310 18.90 31.19 7.11
C GLY A 310 18.06 30.55 8.21
N ASP A 311 16.79 30.21 7.94
CA ASP A 311 15.94 29.52 8.91
C ASP A 311 16.37 28.06 9.10
N VAL A 312 16.13 27.52 10.29
CA VAL A 312 16.21 26.08 10.54
C VAL A 312 14.81 25.54 10.83
N ILE A 313 14.26 24.71 9.95
CA ILE A 313 12.97 24.06 10.15
C ILE A 313 13.14 22.95 11.19
N ILE A 314 12.45 23.08 12.32
CA ILE A 314 12.58 22.17 13.47
C ILE A 314 11.32 21.34 13.72
N LYS A 315 10.15 21.81 13.28
CA LYS A 315 8.89 21.06 13.37
C LYS A 315 8.05 21.22 12.11
N ILE A 316 7.27 20.19 11.79
CA ILE A 316 6.26 20.19 10.73
C ILE A 316 4.96 19.69 11.36
N ASN A 317 3.90 20.51 11.30
CA ASN A 317 2.62 20.25 11.95
C ASN A 317 2.73 19.88 13.44
N GLY A 318 3.69 20.50 14.15
CA GLY A 318 3.94 20.25 15.57
C GLY A 318 4.90 19.10 15.86
N ASP A 319 5.13 18.20 14.90
CA ASP A 319 6.07 17.09 15.07
C ASP A 319 7.51 17.53 14.84
N ALA A 320 8.43 17.08 15.69
CA ALA A 320 9.86 17.30 15.50
C ALA A 320 10.36 16.74 14.16
N VAL A 321 11.22 17.52 13.50
CA VAL A 321 11.94 17.09 12.31
C VAL A 321 13.05 16.13 12.72
N LEU A 322 13.00 14.93 12.15
CA LEU A 322 14.10 13.98 12.19
C LEU A 322 14.64 13.81 10.78
N GLU A 323 15.95 13.62 10.65
CA GLU A 323 16.60 13.43 9.35
C GLU A 323 15.95 12.29 8.53
N GLN A 324 15.50 11.24 9.22
CA GLN A 324 14.91 10.05 8.63
C GLN A 324 13.48 10.26 8.11
N THR A 325 12.73 11.20 8.69
CA THR A 325 11.29 11.39 8.44
C THR A 325 10.95 12.75 7.83
N LEU A 326 11.92 13.66 7.72
CA LEU A 326 11.70 15.02 7.21
C LEU A 326 11.02 15.00 5.85
N THR A 327 11.60 14.28 4.89
CA THR A 327 11.10 14.23 3.51
C THR A 327 9.70 13.65 3.46
N GLU A 328 9.46 12.56 4.18
CA GLU A 328 8.15 11.95 4.30
C GLU A 328 7.13 12.93 4.87
N LYS A 329 7.44 13.61 6.00
CA LYS A 329 6.56 14.59 6.64
C LYS A 329 6.17 15.72 5.69
N ILE A 330 7.12 16.26 4.93
CA ILE A 330 6.83 17.25 3.88
C ILE A 330 5.94 16.63 2.81
N PHE A 331 6.23 15.42 2.35
CA PHE A 331 5.54 14.78 1.24
C PHE A 331 4.08 14.45 1.56
N ILE A 332 3.80 13.88 2.73
CA ILE A 332 2.45 13.47 3.15
C ILE A 332 1.61 14.62 3.73
N ALA A 333 2.24 15.75 4.08
CA ALA A 333 1.50 16.90 4.62
C ALA A 333 0.39 17.35 3.65
N PRO A 334 -0.71 17.92 4.16
CA PRO A 334 -1.72 18.57 3.31
C PRO A 334 -1.10 19.69 2.46
N ASP A 335 -1.84 20.12 1.43
CA ASP A 335 -1.42 21.23 0.55
C ASP A 335 -1.10 22.51 1.35
N GLU A 336 -1.80 22.76 2.45
CA GLU A 336 -1.50 23.83 3.40
C GLU A 336 -1.13 23.21 4.75
N PHE A 337 0.05 23.53 5.26
CA PHE A 337 0.58 22.95 6.48
C PHE A 337 1.40 23.98 7.26
N LYS A 338 1.74 23.64 8.50
CA LYS A 338 2.49 24.53 9.39
C LYS A 338 3.91 24.04 9.59
N VAL A 339 4.84 24.97 9.66
CA VAL A 339 6.22 24.70 10.05
C VAL A 339 6.62 25.60 11.22
N THR A 340 7.43 25.05 12.12
CA THR A 340 8.12 25.85 13.13
C THR A 340 9.56 25.99 12.70
N VAL A 341 10.02 27.23 12.55
CA VAL A 341 11.40 27.56 12.21
C VAL A 341 12.10 28.19 13.39
N TRP A 342 13.38 27.87 13.55
CA TRP A 342 14.27 28.61 14.41
C TRP A 342 14.92 29.74 13.60
N ARG A 343 14.74 30.99 14.04
CA ARG A 343 15.26 32.20 13.41
C ARG A 343 15.73 33.17 14.49
N ASN A 344 17.01 33.55 14.45
CA ASN A 344 17.59 34.54 15.37
C ASN A 344 17.32 34.24 16.86
N GLY A 345 17.41 32.98 17.28
CA GLY A 345 17.19 32.60 18.68
C GLY A 345 15.76 32.17 19.02
N GLU A 346 14.76 32.52 18.21
CA GLU A 346 13.34 32.30 18.51
C GLU A 346 12.71 31.21 17.63
N GLU A 347 11.68 30.53 18.16
CA GLU A 347 10.81 29.63 17.39
C GLU A 347 9.64 30.43 16.79
N ILE A 348 9.52 30.41 15.47
CA ILE A 348 8.47 31.12 14.72
C ILE A 348 7.62 30.09 13.97
N GLU A 349 6.31 30.16 14.13
CA GLU A 349 5.37 29.34 13.36
C GLU A 349 5.01 30.05 12.04
N ALA A 350 5.07 29.31 10.93
CA ALA A 350 4.74 29.81 9.61
C ALA A 350 3.76 28.85 8.91
N ALA A 351 2.71 29.42 8.31
CA ALA A 351 1.83 28.69 7.41
C ALA A 351 2.45 28.64 6.01
N VAL A 352 2.46 27.45 5.41
CA VAL A 352 3.15 27.13 4.17
C VAL A 352 2.18 26.42 3.24
N LYS A 353 2.33 26.67 1.93
CA LYS A 353 1.51 26.06 0.91
C LYS A 353 2.35 25.36 -0.14
N LYS A 354 2.07 24.08 -0.37
CA LYS A 354 2.66 23.29 -1.45
C LYS A 354 2.26 23.86 -2.80
N GLU A 355 3.19 23.81 -3.74
CA GLU A 355 3.00 24.22 -5.12
C GLU A 355 3.40 23.08 -6.04
N ILE A 356 2.91 23.14 -7.28
CA ILE A 356 3.36 22.20 -8.31
C ILE A 356 4.83 22.56 -8.61
N VAL A 357 5.73 21.72 -8.14
CA VAL A 357 7.14 21.79 -8.54
C VAL A 357 7.29 20.83 -9.71
N LYS A 358 7.84 21.31 -10.83
CA LYS A 358 8.28 20.40 -11.90
C LYS A 358 9.54 19.70 -11.37
N PRO A 359 9.50 18.38 -11.13
CA PRO A 359 10.65 17.64 -10.63
C PRO A 359 11.82 17.64 -11.62
#